data_AF-A0A0R2UXD4-F1
#
_entry.id   AF-A0A0R2UXD4-F1
#
_cell.length_a   1.000
_cell.length_b   1.000
_cell.length_c   1.000
_cell.angle_alpha   90.00
_cell.angle_beta   90.00
_cell.angle_gamma   90.00
#
_symmetry.space_group_name_H-M   'P 1'
#
loop_
_entity.id
_entity.type
_entity.pdbx_description
1 polymer ?
#
loop_
_entity_poly.entity_id
_entity_poly.type
_entity_poly.pdbx_seq_one_letter_code
_entity_poly.pdbx_strand_id
1 'polypeptide(L)'
;MASFIPVSDQSDFSFFNLPWGAVRWTDDSVHLATRIGDTVVSFKKLRAAGFLASFPELENETFNAFIDRGTAAWSAVRAEVSGLYAEGSAWEANAKRGTCEQPAAAVEALLPVHIGDYTDFYASRQHATNVGMMFRDPENALLPNWLHLPVGYHGRASTVAVSGTDVVRPNGQRKGPNDPAPVFGPSVKMDFELEVGIILKGGPRDASWIPVDTAEDHIFGLVLFNDWSARTFSSGNTFRSGRFWRRILRRR
;
A
#
# COMPACT_ATOMS: atom_id res chain seq x y z
N MET A 1 5.25 6.59 26.68
CA MET A 1 4.10 5.67 26.55
C MET A 1 4.59 4.45 25.80
N ALA A 2 4.60 3.28 26.44
CA ALA A 2 5.03 2.01 25.86
C ALA A 2 3.83 1.07 25.72
N SER A 3 4.00 -0.05 25.02
CA SER A 3 3.01 -1.12 24.98
C SER A 3 3.37 -2.21 25.96
N PHE A 4 2.37 -2.88 26.53
CA PHE A 4 2.60 -4.15 27.22
C PHE A 4 2.92 -5.30 26.26
N ILE A 5 2.63 -5.17 24.96
CA ILE A 5 3.09 -6.14 23.97
C ILE A 5 4.61 -5.92 23.80
N PRO A 6 5.44 -6.95 24.01
CA PRO A 6 6.88 -6.83 23.78
C PRO A 6 7.16 -6.52 22.32
N VAL A 7 7.97 -5.49 22.07
CA VAL A 7 8.41 -5.10 20.73
C VAL A 7 9.93 -5.10 20.70
N SER A 8 10.53 -5.82 19.75
CA SER A 8 11.96 -5.76 19.47
C SER A 8 12.35 -4.38 18.93
N ASP A 9 13.51 -3.86 19.35
CA ASP A 9 14.06 -2.59 18.84
C ASP A 9 14.32 -2.60 17.33
N GLN A 10 14.45 -3.79 16.73
CA GLN A 10 14.62 -3.97 15.28
C GLN A 10 13.29 -4.12 14.53
N SER A 11 12.15 -4.06 15.24
CA SER A 11 10.84 -4.22 14.62
C SER A 11 10.39 -2.96 13.89
N ASP A 12 9.95 -3.14 12.65
CA ASP A 12 9.22 -2.10 11.90
C ASP A 12 7.87 -1.73 12.54
N PHE A 13 7.33 -2.59 13.40
CA PHE A 13 5.98 -2.50 13.96
C PHE A 13 6.01 -2.00 15.41
N SER A 14 6.69 -0.88 15.63
CA SER A 14 6.65 -0.23 16.95
C SER A 14 5.22 0.08 17.39
N PHE A 15 5.03 0.24 18.69
CA PHE A 15 3.76 0.70 19.27
C PHE A 15 3.31 2.05 18.70
N PHE A 16 4.23 2.86 18.18
CA PHE A 16 3.93 4.13 17.51
C PHE A 16 3.66 3.99 16.02
N ASN A 17 3.78 2.79 15.42
CA ASN A 17 3.47 2.60 14.02
C ASN A 17 1.96 2.36 13.82
N LEU A 18 1.41 1.27 14.38
CA LEU A 18 0.02 0.83 14.21
C LEU A 18 -0.45 0.92 12.74
N PRO A 19 0.15 0.14 11.83
CA PRO A 19 -0.25 0.17 10.41
C PRO A 19 -1.63 -0.46 10.22
N TRP A 20 -2.24 -0.16 9.08
CA TRP A 20 -3.53 -0.72 8.67
C TRP A 20 -3.31 -1.90 7.72
N GLY A 21 -3.89 -3.06 8.00
CA GLY A 21 -3.79 -4.25 7.16
C GLY A 21 -5.07 -5.09 7.15
N ALA A 22 -5.24 -5.93 6.12
CA ALA A 22 -6.24 -6.99 6.09
C ALA A 22 -5.53 -8.33 6.19
N VAL A 23 -6.11 -9.27 6.93
CA VAL A 23 -5.55 -10.61 7.12
C VAL A 23 -6.62 -11.68 7.01
N ARG A 24 -6.23 -12.87 6.54
CA ARG A 24 -7.04 -14.08 6.76
C ARG A 24 -6.78 -14.56 8.19
N TRP A 25 -7.84 -14.60 8.97
CA TRP A 25 -7.78 -15.05 10.36
C TRP A 25 -7.77 -16.58 10.46
N THR A 26 -7.58 -17.11 11.66
CA THR A 26 -7.54 -18.56 11.92
C THR A 26 -8.88 -19.26 11.71
N ASP A 27 -9.97 -18.51 11.60
CA ASP A 27 -11.33 -18.99 11.27
C ASP A 27 -11.68 -18.79 9.78
N ASP A 28 -10.66 -18.60 8.93
CA ASP A 28 -10.73 -18.30 7.49
C ASP A 28 -11.43 -16.99 7.10
N SER A 29 -12.00 -16.26 8.06
CA SER A 29 -12.62 -14.97 7.80
C SER A 29 -11.59 -13.86 7.59
N VAL A 30 -11.96 -12.84 6.81
CA VAL A 30 -11.10 -11.67 6.59
C VAL A 30 -11.30 -10.67 7.72
N HIS A 31 -10.20 -10.27 8.35
CA HIS A 31 -10.18 -9.24 9.38
C HIS A 31 -9.37 -8.03 8.94
N LEU A 32 -9.94 -6.85 9.11
CA LEU A 32 -9.16 -5.62 9.22
C LEU A 32 -8.44 -5.60 10.56
N ALA A 33 -7.16 -5.24 10.53
CA ALA A 33 -6.26 -5.41 11.64
C ALA A 33 -5.17 -4.34 11.69
N THR A 34 -4.52 -4.23 12.85
CA THR A 34 -3.23 -3.57 13.00
C THR A 34 -2.17 -4.54 13.52
N ARG A 35 -0.92 -4.06 13.66
CA ARG A 35 0.21 -4.86 14.15
C ARG A 35 1.05 -4.09 15.15
N ILE A 36 1.43 -4.75 16.24
CA ILE A 36 2.36 -4.29 17.27
C ILE A 36 3.39 -5.40 17.47
N GLY A 37 4.66 -5.14 17.16
CA GLY A 37 5.70 -6.17 17.12
C GLY A 37 5.30 -7.34 16.21
N ASP A 38 5.27 -8.54 16.78
CA ASP A 38 4.84 -9.76 16.09
C ASP A 38 3.40 -10.17 16.43
N THR A 39 2.61 -9.26 16.98
CA THR A 39 1.20 -9.48 17.30
C THR A 39 0.31 -8.70 16.34
N VAL A 40 -0.61 -9.41 15.69
CA VAL A 40 -1.68 -8.84 14.88
C VAL A 40 -2.92 -8.70 15.74
N VAL A 41 -3.58 -7.53 15.67
CA VAL A 41 -4.76 -7.19 16.46
C VAL A 41 -5.95 -7.01 15.51
N SER A 42 -7.00 -7.82 15.69
CA SER A 42 -8.21 -7.78 14.87
C SER A 42 -9.18 -6.68 15.35
N PHE A 43 -9.54 -5.75 14.47
CA PHE A 43 -10.54 -4.73 14.77
C PHE A 43 -11.94 -5.33 14.93
N LYS A 44 -12.29 -6.35 14.14
CA LYS A 44 -13.55 -7.08 14.27
C LYS A 44 -13.72 -7.73 15.64
N LYS A 45 -12.65 -8.33 16.18
CA LYS A 45 -12.67 -8.95 17.52
C LYS A 45 -12.68 -7.89 18.64
N LEU A 46 -11.94 -6.78 18.47
CA LEU A 46 -12.03 -5.63 19.40
C LEU A 46 -13.45 -5.05 19.45
N ARG A 47 -14.13 -4.97 18.31
CA ARG A 47 -15.55 -4.57 18.25
C ARG A 47 -16.46 -5.51 19.00
N ALA A 48 -16.32 -6.82 18.80
CA ALA A 48 -17.05 -7.82 19.58
C ALA A 48 -16.74 -7.75 21.09
N ALA A 49 -15.56 -7.25 21.47
CA ALA A 49 -15.19 -7.04 22.86
C ALA A 49 -15.83 -5.78 23.49
N GLY A 50 -16.37 -4.87 22.69
CA GLY A 50 -17.04 -3.63 23.12
C GLY A 50 -16.30 -2.34 22.77
N PHE A 51 -15.21 -2.40 21.99
CA PHE A 51 -14.41 -1.24 21.58
C PHE A 51 -14.73 -0.83 20.14
N LEU A 52 -14.24 0.34 19.71
CA LEU A 52 -14.35 0.83 18.33
C LEU A 52 -15.80 0.92 17.82
N ALA A 53 -16.78 1.05 18.73
CA ALA A 53 -18.21 0.91 18.43
C ALA A 53 -18.69 1.88 17.34
N SER A 54 -18.12 3.09 17.30
CA SER A 54 -18.44 4.16 16.34
C SER A 54 -17.99 3.90 14.89
N PHE A 55 -17.29 2.79 14.64
CA PHE A 55 -16.67 2.45 13.35
C PHE A 55 -17.10 1.05 12.86
N PRO A 56 -18.38 0.85 12.50
CA PRO A 56 -18.88 -0.44 11.99
C PRO A 56 -18.17 -0.90 10.71
N GLU A 57 -17.60 0.02 9.94
CA GLU A 57 -16.84 -0.28 8.72
C GLU A 57 -15.60 -1.14 8.97
N LEU A 58 -15.12 -1.22 10.22
CA LEU A 58 -13.98 -2.07 10.59
C LEU A 58 -14.32 -3.57 10.64
N GLU A 59 -15.59 -3.95 10.47
CA GLU A 59 -16.02 -5.34 10.30
C GLU A 59 -16.03 -5.79 8.84
N ASN A 60 -15.84 -4.86 7.88
CA ASN A 60 -15.73 -5.17 6.46
C ASN A 60 -14.43 -5.92 6.16
N GLU A 61 -14.28 -6.36 4.90
CA GLU A 61 -13.07 -7.07 4.44
C GLU A 61 -11.99 -6.13 3.87
N THR A 62 -12.33 -4.86 3.61
CA THR A 62 -11.43 -3.83 3.08
C THR A 62 -11.64 -2.49 3.78
N PHE A 63 -10.59 -1.66 3.85
CA PHE A 63 -10.66 -0.36 4.53
C PHE A 63 -11.41 0.73 3.76
N ASN A 64 -11.86 0.51 2.52
CA ASN A 64 -12.40 1.57 1.66
C ASN A 64 -13.48 2.44 2.37
N ALA A 65 -14.48 1.81 2.99
CA ALA A 65 -15.52 2.53 3.70
C ALA A 65 -15.01 3.29 4.95
N PHE A 66 -14.01 2.72 5.65
CA PHE A 66 -13.37 3.39 6.78
C PHE A 66 -12.47 4.56 6.33
N ILE A 67 -11.77 4.42 5.21
CA ILE A 67 -10.96 5.47 4.61
C ILE A 67 -11.86 6.69 4.30
N ASP A 68 -13.04 6.47 3.75
CA ASP A 68 -13.97 7.57 3.42
C ASP A 68 -14.43 8.40 4.64
N ARG A 69 -14.34 7.85 5.86
CA ARG A 69 -14.64 8.59 7.11
C ARG A 69 -13.66 9.73 7.40
N GLY A 70 -12.45 9.70 6.83
CA GLY A 70 -11.47 10.78 6.93
C GLY A 70 -10.66 10.83 8.23
N THR A 71 -9.76 11.82 8.28
CA THR A 71 -8.68 11.97 9.26
C THR A 71 -9.13 11.89 10.72
N ALA A 72 -10.29 12.47 11.07
CA ALA A 72 -10.83 12.42 12.42
C ALA A 72 -11.13 10.97 12.87
N ALA A 73 -11.74 10.16 12.00
CA ALA A 73 -12.04 8.76 12.30
C ALA A 73 -10.76 7.91 12.37
N TRP A 74 -9.82 8.14 11.46
CA TRP A 74 -8.52 7.44 11.46
C TRP A 74 -7.75 7.70 12.76
N SER A 75 -7.71 8.96 13.19
CA SER A 75 -7.06 9.38 14.43
C SER A 75 -7.78 8.84 15.67
N ALA A 76 -9.12 8.78 15.67
CA ALA A 76 -9.90 8.25 16.77
C ALA A 76 -9.68 6.74 16.98
N VAL A 77 -9.73 5.94 15.91
CA VAL A 77 -9.43 4.50 16.00
C VAL A 77 -8.00 4.28 16.49
N ARG A 78 -7.04 5.03 15.94
CA ARG A 78 -5.65 4.95 16.38
C ARG A 78 -5.51 5.27 17.87
N ALA A 79 -6.13 6.34 18.35
CA ALA A 79 -6.07 6.75 19.75
C ALA A 79 -6.69 5.70 20.67
N GLU A 80 -7.82 5.12 20.29
CA GLU A 80 -8.48 4.06 21.07
C GLU A 80 -7.62 2.79 21.13
N VAL A 81 -7.08 2.34 19.99
CA VAL A 81 -6.18 1.17 19.96
C VAL A 81 -4.88 1.42 20.73
N SER A 82 -4.28 2.61 20.58
CA SER A 82 -3.11 2.99 21.38
C SER A 82 -3.44 2.97 22.88
N GLY A 83 -4.60 3.50 23.29
CA GLY A 83 -5.01 3.49 24.70
C GLY A 83 -5.20 2.07 25.24
N LEU A 84 -5.82 1.18 24.44
CA LEU A 84 -6.01 -0.22 24.81
C LEU A 84 -4.69 -0.95 25.01
N TYR A 85 -3.73 -0.74 24.12
CA TYR A 85 -2.45 -1.46 24.12
C TYR A 85 -1.31 -0.76 24.85
N ALA A 86 -1.59 0.35 25.54
CA ALA A 86 -0.63 1.02 26.41
C ALA A 86 -0.35 0.18 27.66
N GLU A 87 0.90 0.22 28.13
CA GLU A 87 1.33 -0.41 29.39
C GLU A 87 0.45 0.05 30.57
N GLY A 88 -0.01 -0.90 31.40
CA GLY A 88 -0.88 -0.61 32.56
C GLY A 88 -2.36 -0.40 32.20
N SER A 89 -2.74 -0.52 30.93
CA SER A 89 -4.14 -0.54 30.51
C SER A 89 -4.89 -1.71 31.14
N ALA A 90 -6.13 -1.50 31.59
CA ALA A 90 -7.00 -2.57 32.05
C ALA A 90 -7.27 -3.65 30.98
N TRP A 91 -7.04 -3.34 29.71
CA TRP A 91 -7.12 -4.29 28.61
C TRP A 91 -6.08 -5.41 28.72
N GLU A 92 -4.91 -5.15 29.31
CA GLU A 92 -3.82 -6.11 29.44
C GLU A 92 -4.25 -7.40 30.15
N ALA A 93 -5.05 -7.25 31.21
CA ALA A 93 -5.59 -8.33 32.05
C ALA A 93 -7.02 -8.76 31.65
N ASN A 94 -7.58 -8.21 30.56
CA ASN A 94 -8.96 -8.50 30.17
C ASN A 94 -9.07 -9.90 29.54
N ALA A 95 -10.02 -10.71 30.02
CA ALA A 95 -10.21 -12.08 29.52
C ALA A 95 -10.56 -12.16 28.01
N LYS A 96 -11.14 -11.11 27.43
CA LYS A 96 -11.48 -11.08 25.98
C LYS A 96 -10.25 -10.86 25.10
N ARG A 97 -9.14 -10.36 25.66
CA ARG A 97 -7.93 -9.95 24.94
C ARG A 97 -7.38 -11.05 24.05
N GLY A 98 -7.26 -12.26 24.58
CA GLY A 98 -6.69 -13.40 23.85
C GLY A 98 -7.43 -13.73 22.55
N THR A 99 -8.70 -13.34 22.40
CA THR A 99 -9.45 -13.56 21.16
C THR A 99 -9.20 -12.50 20.09
N CYS A 100 -8.60 -11.36 20.46
CA CYS A 100 -8.34 -10.22 19.59
C CYS A 100 -6.94 -10.24 18.95
N GLU A 101 -6.07 -11.12 19.43
CA GLU A 101 -4.64 -11.17 19.08
C GLU A 101 -4.28 -12.48 18.39
N GLN A 102 -3.39 -12.42 17.40
CA GLN A 102 -2.73 -13.58 16.81
C GLN A 102 -1.25 -13.29 16.58
N PRO A 103 -0.38 -14.31 16.65
CA PRO A 103 0.97 -14.19 16.12
C PRO A 103 0.93 -13.82 14.64
N ALA A 104 1.76 -12.87 14.21
CA ALA A 104 1.80 -12.41 12.82
C ALA A 104 2.15 -13.53 11.82
N ALA A 105 2.88 -14.55 12.28
CA ALA A 105 3.20 -15.75 11.48
C ALA A 105 2.01 -16.72 11.32
N ALA A 106 0.96 -16.59 12.13
CA ALA A 106 -0.21 -17.46 12.10
C ALA A 106 -1.33 -16.94 11.17
N VAL A 107 -1.15 -15.78 10.55
CA VAL A 107 -2.16 -15.14 9.69
C VAL A 107 -1.58 -14.76 8.34
N GLU A 108 -2.39 -14.91 7.29
CA GLU A 108 -2.02 -14.51 5.93
C GLU A 108 -2.36 -13.03 5.72
N ALA A 109 -1.45 -12.26 5.11
CA ALA A 109 -1.76 -10.87 4.74
C ALA A 109 -2.49 -10.82 3.40
N LEU A 110 -3.54 -10.00 3.33
CA LEU A 110 -4.36 -9.78 2.15
C LEU A 110 -4.22 -8.32 1.67
N LEU A 111 -4.74 -8.02 0.48
CA LEU A 111 -4.80 -6.65 0.01
C LEU A 111 -5.79 -5.85 0.88
N PRO A 112 -5.37 -4.75 1.54
CA PRO A 112 -6.19 -4.08 2.54
C PRO A 112 -7.26 -3.15 1.97
N VAL A 113 -7.23 -2.91 0.66
CA VAL A 113 -8.13 -2.01 -0.05
C VAL A 113 -8.54 -2.63 -1.38
N HIS A 114 -9.79 -2.38 -1.78
CA HIS A 114 -10.20 -2.53 -3.16
C HIS A 114 -9.70 -1.33 -3.98
N ILE A 115 -8.83 -1.57 -4.95
CA ILE A 115 -8.24 -0.52 -5.77
C ILE A 115 -9.16 -0.26 -6.97
N GLY A 116 -9.84 0.89 -6.96
CA GLY A 116 -10.62 1.34 -8.12
C GLY A 116 -9.69 1.76 -9.27
N ASP A 117 -8.86 2.77 -8.99
CA ASP A 117 -7.88 3.31 -9.93
C ASP A 117 -6.48 3.26 -9.34
N TYR A 118 -5.50 3.02 -10.21
CA TYR A 118 -4.07 3.08 -9.91
C TYR A 118 -3.42 4.08 -10.86
N THR A 119 -2.69 5.05 -10.31
CA THR A 119 -1.92 6.04 -11.06
C THR A 119 -0.46 5.96 -10.65
N ASP A 120 0.42 5.91 -11.63
CA ASP A 120 1.87 5.95 -11.41
C ASP A 120 2.42 7.32 -11.83
N PHE A 121 3.28 7.90 -10.99
CA PHE A 121 3.89 9.20 -11.20
C PHE A 121 5.38 9.07 -11.48
N TYR A 122 5.85 9.86 -12.44
CA TYR A 122 7.23 9.92 -12.85
C TYR A 122 8.03 10.99 -12.10
N ALA A 123 7.92 11.02 -10.77
CA ALA A 123 8.31 12.17 -9.95
C ALA A 123 9.80 12.20 -9.51
N SER A 124 10.59 11.15 -9.79
CA SER A 124 12.01 11.13 -9.45
C SER A 124 12.87 11.75 -10.55
N ARG A 125 13.47 12.93 -10.27
CA ARG A 125 14.32 13.65 -11.24
C ARG A 125 15.50 12.80 -11.71
N GLN A 126 16.16 12.10 -10.79
CA GLN A 126 17.32 11.28 -11.13
C GLN A 126 16.92 10.09 -11.99
N HIS A 127 15.82 9.43 -11.66
CA HIS A 127 15.27 8.35 -12.48
C HIS A 127 14.91 8.87 -13.89
N ALA A 128 14.20 9.99 -13.97
CA ALA A 128 13.82 10.64 -15.23
C ALA A 128 15.03 11.03 -16.10
N THR A 129 16.07 11.56 -15.47
CA THR A 129 17.32 11.92 -16.14
C THR A 129 18.05 10.68 -16.64
N ASN A 130 18.20 9.64 -15.80
CA ASN A 130 18.90 8.40 -16.16
C ASN A 130 18.23 7.69 -17.34
N VAL A 131 16.90 7.54 -17.30
CA VAL A 131 16.15 6.98 -18.42
C VAL A 131 16.29 7.88 -19.65
N GLY A 132 16.17 9.20 -19.48
CA GLY A 132 16.36 10.17 -20.57
C GLY A 132 17.68 10.00 -21.31
N MET A 133 18.79 9.89 -20.58
CA MET A 133 20.15 9.69 -21.15
C MET A 133 20.31 8.39 -21.94
N MET A 134 19.48 7.36 -21.68
CA MET A 134 19.53 6.11 -22.44
C MET A 134 18.88 6.25 -23.83
N PHE A 135 17.99 7.22 -24.02
CA PHE A 135 17.20 7.39 -25.24
C PHE A 135 17.51 8.69 -26.00
N ARG A 136 18.11 9.67 -25.33
CA ARG A 136 18.35 11.02 -25.83
C ARG A 136 19.75 11.48 -25.45
N ASP A 137 20.14 12.62 -26.00
CA ASP A 137 21.33 13.33 -25.58
C ASP A 137 21.26 13.70 -24.08
N PRO A 138 22.37 13.56 -23.30
CA PRO A 138 22.36 13.86 -21.87
C PRO A 138 21.95 15.28 -21.48
N GLU A 139 22.24 16.28 -22.31
CA GLU A 139 21.85 17.68 -22.09
C GLU A 139 20.33 17.87 -22.23
N ASN A 140 19.66 16.95 -22.94
CA ASN A 140 18.23 16.95 -23.21
C ASN A 140 17.51 15.72 -22.61
N ALA A 141 18.06 15.18 -21.52
CA ALA A 141 17.52 13.97 -20.88
C ALA A 141 16.07 14.14 -20.40
N LEU A 142 15.77 15.29 -19.77
CA LEU A 142 14.42 15.63 -19.32
C LEU A 142 13.62 16.29 -20.43
N LEU A 143 12.37 15.85 -20.60
CA LEU A 143 11.43 16.54 -21.48
C LEU A 143 10.99 17.87 -20.86
N PRO A 144 10.67 18.90 -21.66
CA PRO A 144 10.35 20.24 -21.15
C PRO A 144 9.23 20.26 -20.10
N ASN A 145 8.19 19.44 -20.27
CA ASN A 145 7.04 19.40 -19.37
C ASN A 145 7.36 18.85 -17.96
N TRP A 146 8.44 18.07 -17.80
CA TRP A 146 8.71 17.34 -16.57
C TRP A 146 8.93 18.25 -15.35
N LEU A 147 9.50 19.45 -15.58
CA LEU A 147 9.73 20.44 -14.52
C LEU A 147 8.49 21.31 -14.23
N HIS A 148 7.42 21.17 -15.00
CA HIS A 148 6.24 22.03 -14.92
C HIS A 148 4.99 21.31 -14.39
N LEU A 149 4.95 19.98 -14.45
CA LEU A 149 3.87 19.17 -13.90
C LEU A 149 4.37 17.79 -13.46
N PRO A 150 3.74 17.18 -12.45
CA PRO A 150 4.05 15.80 -12.06
C PRO A 150 3.50 14.85 -13.12
N VAL A 151 4.33 14.49 -14.10
CA VAL A 151 3.94 13.58 -15.19
C VAL A 151 3.50 12.25 -14.58
N GLY A 152 2.36 11.72 -15.00
CA GLY A 152 1.84 10.45 -14.54
C GLY A 152 0.90 9.83 -15.56
N TYR A 153 0.53 8.57 -15.33
CA TYR A 153 -0.33 7.80 -16.22
C TYR A 153 -1.14 6.77 -15.42
N HIS A 154 -2.26 6.32 -16.00
CA HIS A 154 -3.07 5.27 -15.39
C HIS A 154 -2.37 3.91 -15.52
N GLY A 155 -2.13 3.27 -14.38
CA GLY A 155 -1.70 1.89 -14.32
C GLY A 155 -2.90 0.93 -14.34
N ARG A 156 -2.61 -0.37 -14.17
CA ARG A 156 -3.64 -1.42 -14.15
C ARG A 156 -3.97 -1.85 -12.73
N ALA A 157 -5.09 -1.40 -12.18
CA ALA A 157 -5.52 -1.77 -10.82
C ALA A 157 -5.69 -3.29 -10.64
N SER A 158 -6.21 -4.00 -11.66
CA SER A 158 -6.50 -5.43 -11.59
C SER A 158 -5.27 -6.33 -11.44
N THR A 159 -4.05 -5.81 -11.65
CA THR A 159 -2.80 -6.58 -11.52
C THR A 159 -2.01 -6.18 -10.28
N VAL A 160 -2.57 -5.33 -9.42
CA VAL A 160 -1.96 -5.02 -8.12
C VAL A 160 -2.19 -6.20 -7.18
N ALA A 161 -1.10 -6.79 -6.69
CA ALA A 161 -1.14 -7.95 -5.80
C ALA A 161 -0.43 -7.68 -4.47
N VAL A 162 -0.80 -8.43 -3.42
CA VAL A 162 -0.12 -8.36 -2.12
C VAL A 162 1.29 -8.96 -2.19
N SER A 163 2.20 -8.45 -1.34
CA SER A 163 3.54 -8.99 -1.16
C SER A 163 3.51 -10.50 -0.91
N GLY A 164 4.33 -11.24 -1.65
CA GLY A 164 4.43 -12.71 -1.60
C GLY A 164 3.76 -13.43 -2.78
N THR A 165 2.87 -12.78 -3.55
CA THR A 165 2.17 -13.42 -4.69
C THR A 165 3.05 -13.58 -5.93
N ASP A 166 3.46 -14.74 -6.40
CA ASP A 166 4.41 -14.86 -7.55
C ASP A 166 4.12 -13.98 -8.79
N VAL A 167 5.17 -13.42 -9.42
CA VAL A 167 5.06 -12.71 -10.72
C VAL A 167 5.45 -13.69 -11.81
N VAL A 168 4.51 -13.96 -12.72
CA VAL A 168 4.79 -14.77 -13.91
C VAL A 168 5.51 -13.89 -14.93
N ARG A 169 6.65 -14.36 -15.44
CA ARG A 169 7.35 -13.68 -16.54
C ARG A 169 6.42 -13.58 -17.76
N PRO A 170 6.12 -12.37 -18.24
CA PRO A 170 5.21 -12.20 -19.36
C PRO A 170 5.86 -12.62 -20.67
N ASN A 171 5.06 -13.23 -21.55
CA ASN A 171 5.37 -13.36 -22.96
C ASN A 171 4.80 -12.17 -23.73
N GLY A 172 5.46 -11.76 -24.81
CA GLY A 172 5.00 -10.66 -25.65
C GLY A 172 5.82 -10.53 -26.92
N GLN A 173 5.47 -9.53 -27.72
CA GLN A 173 6.19 -9.21 -28.96
C GLN A 173 7.48 -8.43 -28.65
N ARG A 174 8.61 -8.91 -29.14
CA ARG A 174 9.91 -8.24 -29.05
C ARG A 174 10.55 -8.12 -30.43
N LYS A 175 11.30 -7.06 -30.66
CA LYS A 175 12.10 -6.88 -31.87
C LYS A 175 13.49 -6.38 -31.47
N GLY A 176 14.48 -7.25 -31.58
CA GLY A 176 15.88 -6.89 -31.42
C GLY A 176 16.38 -6.01 -32.57
N PRO A 177 17.54 -5.33 -32.41
CA PRO A 177 18.09 -4.44 -33.44
C PRO A 177 18.31 -5.12 -34.80
N ASN A 178 18.61 -6.42 -34.79
CA ASN A 178 18.91 -7.22 -35.98
C ASN A 178 17.77 -8.17 -36.38
N ASP A 179 16.64 -8.15 -35.66
CA ASP A 179 15.53 -9.05 -35.96
C ASP A 179 14.79 -8.54 -37.22
N PRO A 180 14.59 -9.40 -38.25
CA PRO A 180 13.93 -8.98 -39.48
C PRO A 180 12.44 -8.63 -39.28
N ALA A 181 11.81 -9.21 -38.26
CA ALA A 181 10.44 -8.94 -37.83
C ALA A 181 10.29 -9.18 -36.30
N PRO A 182 9.25 -8.64 -35.64
CA PRO A 182 8.98 -8.96 -34.24
C PRO A 182 8.76 -10.46 -34.02
N VAL A 183 9.27 -10.98 -32.90
CA VAL A 183 9.08 -12.37 -32.46
C VAL A 183 8.27 -12.40 -31.16
N PHE A 184 7.46 -13.45 -30.98
CA PHE A 184 6.73 -13.68 -29.74
C PHE A 184 7.51 -14.61 -28.80
N GLY A 185 7.60 -14.25 -27.53
CA GLY A 185 8.24 -15.09 -26.52
C GLY A 185 8.42 -14.39 -25.17
N PRO A 186 9.15 -15.00 -24.23
CA PRO A 186 9.32 -14.45 -22.90
C PRO A 186 10.12 -13.14 -22.92
N SER A 187 9.75 -12.21 -22.04
CA SER A 187 10.54 -11.01 -21.77
C SER A 187 11.96 -11.41 -21.32
N VAL A 188 12.99 -10.80 -21.94
CA VAL A 188 14.41 -11.02 -21.61
C VAL A 188 15.01 -9.91 -20.75
N LYS A 189 14.27 -8.82 -20.53
CA LYS A 189 14.60 -7.68 -19.66
C LYS A 189 13.46 -7.45 -18.67
N MET A 190 13.38 -8.32 -17.65
CA MET A 190 12.50 -8.10 -16.51
C MET A 190 13.23 -7.23 -15.49
N ASP A 191 12.51 -6.26 -14.94
CA ASP A 191 13.05 -5.23 -14.07
C ASP A 191 12.05 -4.90 -12.95
N PHE A 192 12.54 -4.29 -11.87
CA PHE A 192 11.72 -3.78 -10.78
C PHE A 192 11.81 -2.25 -10.72
N GLU A 193 10.75 -1.60 -10.28
CA GLU A 193 10.77 -0.17 -9.95
C GLU A 193 10.46 -0.03 -8.46
N LEU A 194 11.41 0.50 -7.67
CA LEU A 194 11.22 0.75 -6.26
C LEU A 194 10.42 2.03 -6.06
N GLU A 195 9.23 1.90 -5.50
CA GLU A 195 8.28 3.00 -5.37
C GLU A 195 7.62 3.03 -3.98
N VAL A 196 6.94 4.15 -3.74
CA VAL A 196 6.02 4.31 -2.61
C VAL A 196 4.63 4.58 -3.19
N GLY A 197 3.68 3.70 -2.87
CA GLY A 197 2.27 3.90 -3.18
C GLY A 197 1.61 4.78 -2.11
N ILE A 198 0.67 5.62 -2.53
CA ILE A 198 -0.15 6.45 -1.65
C ILE A 198 -1.59 5.97 -1.72
N ILE A 199 -2.16 5.59 -0.58
CA ILE A 199 -3.57 5.22 -0.47
C ILE A 199 -4.37 6.48 -0.15
N LEU A 200 -5.31 6.80 -1.04
CA LEU A 200 -6.10 8.01 -0.96
C LEU A 200 -7.52 7.73 -0.46
N LYS A 201 -8.06 8.70 0.29
CA LYS A 201 -9.49 8.89 0.46
C LYS A 201 -10.10 9.37 -0.86
N GLY A 202 -11.33 8.92 -1.15
CA GLY A 202 -12.08 9.38 -2.31
C GLY A 202 -12.14 10.91 -2.40
N GLY A 203 -12.05 11.42 -3.63
CA GLY A 203 -12.19 12.84 -3.95
C GLY A 203 -13.65 13.28 -4.12
N PRO A 204 -13.87 14.57 -4.42
CA PRO A 204 -15.19 15.10 -4.76
C PRO A 204 -15.80 14.37 -5.99
N ARG A 205 -17.10 14.10 -5.95
CA ARG A 205 -17.83 13.42 -7.05
C ARG A 205 -18.37 14.38 -8.12
N ASP A 206 -18.29 15.67 -7.87
CA ASP A 206 -18.76 16.75 -8.74
C ASP A 206 -17.68 17.26 -9.71
N ALA A 207 -16.57 16.52 -9.83
CA ALA A 207 -15.39 16.88 -10.63
C ALA A 207 -14.69 18.18 -10.19
N SER A 208 -14.94 18.65 -8.97
CA SER A 208 -14.13 19.72 -8.38
C SER A 208 -12.71 19.23 -8.05
N TRP A 209 -11.76 20.18 -8.00
CA TRP A 209 -10.37 19.88 -7.68
C TRP A 209 -10.14 19.86 -6.17
N ILE A 210 -9.08 19.17 -5.74
CA ILE A 210 -8.58 19.21 -4.37
C ILE A 210 -7.52 20.31 -4.30
N PRO A 211 -7.69 21.37 -3.48
CA PRO A 211 -6.64 22.36 -3.25
C PRO A 211 -5.37 21.71 -2.69
N VAL A 212 -4.20 22.20 -3.12
CA VAL A 212 -2.90 21.65 -2.68
C VAL A 212 -2.73 21.71 -1.16
N ASP A 213 -3.22 22.78 -0.53
CA ASP A 213 -3.12 23.00 0.92
C ASP A 213 -3.91 21.98 1.75
N THR A 214 -4.89 21.30 1.13
CA THR A 214 -5.71 20.27 1.78
C THR A 214 -5.45 18.87 1.21
N ALA A 215 -4.50 18.72 0.30
CA ALA A 215 -4.25 17.44 -0.37
C ALA A 215 -3.81 16.34 0.61
N GLU A 216 -3.05 16.70 1.65
CA GLU A 216 -2.59 15.75 2.66
C GLU A 216 -3.73 15.14 3.49
N ASP A 217 -4.86 15.83 3.65
CA ASP A 217 -6.04 15.29 4.35
C ASP A 217 -6.70 14.13 3.61
N HIS A 218 -6.38 13.97 2.32
CA HIS A 218 -6.82 12.84 1.51
C HIS A 218 -5.84 11.66 1.57
N ILE A 219 -4.68 11.79 2.20
CA ILE A 219 -3.69 10.70 2.29
C ILE A 219 -3.99 9.83 3.52
N PHE A 220 -4.51 8.62 3.29
CA PHE A 220 -4.74 7.65 4.36
C PHE A 220 -3.42 7.04 4.86
N GLY A 221 -2.52 6.72 3.93
CA GLY A 221 -1.15 6.32 4.25
C GLY A 221 -0.38 5.80 3.04
N LEU A 222 0.81 5.28 3.32
CA LEU A 222 1.87 5.01 2.33
C LEU A 222 2.29 3.56 2.37
N VAL A 223 2.60 2.96 1.23
CA VAL A 223 3.02 1.56 1.10
C VAL A 223 4.27 1.45 0.26
N LEU A 224 5.12 0.42 0.45
CA LEU A 224 6.12 0.17 -0.58
C LEU A 224 5.42 -0.46 -1.77
N PHE A 225 5.87 -0.08 -2.95
CA PHE A 225 5.30 -0.55 -4.19
C PHE A 225 6.43 -1.00 -5.12
N ASN A 226 6.21 -2.12 -5.80
CA ASN A 226 7.12 -2.56 -6.85
C ASN A 226 6.34 -2.67 -8.16
N ASP A 227 6.58 -1.73 -9.09
CA ASP A 227 6.04 -1.83 -10.44
C ASP A 227 6.97 -2.68 -11.31
N TRP A 228 6.64 -3.96 -11.42
CA TRP A 228 7.39 -4.89 -12.26
C TRP A 228 7.27 -4.49 -13.72
N SER A 229 8.41 -4.31 -14.36
CA SER A 229 8.50 -3.78 -15.70
C SER A 229 9.15 -4.78 -16.65
N ALA A 230 8.48 -5.07 -17.76
CA ALA A 230 9.05 -5.83 -18.88
C ALA A 230 9.63 -4.88 -19.94
N ARG A 231 10.89 -4.45 -19.78
CA ARG A 231 11.58 -3.49 -20.68
C ARG A 231 11.90 -4.05 -22.07
N THR A 232 11.63 -5.34 -22.30
CA THR A 232 11.82 -5.99 -23.60
C THR A 232 10.85 -5.47 -24.65
N PHE A 233 9.63 -5.16 -24.23
CA PHE A 233 8.56 -4.75 -25.13
C PHE A 233 8.67 -3.25 -25.40
N SER A 234 8.27 -2.82 -26.61
CA SER A 234 8.23 -1.40 -26.93
C SER A 234 7.38 -0.64 -25.91
N SER A 235 7.65 0.65 -25.73
CA SER A 235 7.03 1.50 -24.70
C SER A 235 5.48 1.51 -24.73
N GLY A 236 4.84 1.17 -25.85
CA GLY A 236 3.39 1.03 -25.96
C GLY A 236 2.81 -0.33 -25.52
N ASN A 237 3.64 -1.35 -25.33
CA ASN A 237 3.27 -2.72 -24.94
C ASN A 237 3.98 -3.18 -23.65
N THR A 238 4.54 -2.25 -22.88
CA THR A 238 5.23 -2.58 -21.63
C THR A 238 4.23 -3.14 -20.63
N PHE A 239 4.44 -4.40 -20.21
CA PHE A 239 3.71 -4.99 -19.10
C PHE A 239 4.19 -4.33 -17.79
N ARG A 240 3.23 -3.80 -17.03
CA ARG A 240 3.41 -3.21 -15.71
C ARG A 240 2.48 -3.91 -14.72
N SER A 241 3.02 -4.37 -13.61
CA SER A 241 2.24 -4.99 -12.54
C SER A 241 2.75 -4.53 -11.19
N GLY A 242 1.85 -3.97 -10.41
CA GLY A 242 2.15 -3.50 -9.06
C GLY A 242 2.20 -4.63 -8.03
N ARG A 243 3.16 -4.57 -7.13
CA ARG A 243 3.07 -5.29 -5.85
C ARG A 243 2.99 -4.31 -4.70
N PHE A 244 2.03 -4.57 -3.82
CA PHE A 244 1.82 -3.89 -2.57
C PHE A 244 2.64 -4.55 -1.46
N TRP A 245 3.56 -3.81 -0.84
CA TRP A 245 4.23 -4.26 0.36
C TRP A 245 3.50 -3.77 1.60
N ARG A 246 2.94 -4.75 2.34
CA ARG A 246 2.60 -4.91 3.77
C ARG A 246 2.43 -3.74 4.76
N ARG A 247 2.53 -2.47 4.40
CA ARG A 247 2.64 -1.38 5.37
C ARG A 247 1.87 -0.17 4.86
N ILE A 248 0.75 0.22 5.48
CA ILE A 248 0.19 1.57 5.32
C ILE A 248 0.78 2.42 6.45
N LEU A 249 1.80 3.21 6.13
CA LEU A 249 2.44 4.19 7.01
C LEU A 249 1.71 5.52 6.94
N ARG A 250 1.31 6.09 8.08
CA ARG A 250 0.94 7.50 8.15
C ARG A 250 2.07 8.27 8.83
N ARG A 251 2.52 9.36 8.20
CA ARG A 251 3.46 10.30 8.84
C ARG A 251 2.72 11.03 9.97
N ARG A 252 3.43 11.27 11.07
CA ARG A 252 2.90 11.95 12.26
C ARG A 252 2.43 13.36 11.94
#